data_AF-W4P5W0-F1
#
_entry.id   AF-W4P5W0-F1
#
_cell.length_a   1.000
_cell.length_b   1.000
_cell.length_c   1.000
_cell.angle_alpha   90.00
_cell.angle_beta   90.00
_cell.angle_gamma   90.00
#
_symmetry.space_group_name_H-M   'P 1'
#
loop_
_entity.id
_entity.type
_entity.pdbx_description
1 polymer ?
#
loop_
_entity_poly.entity_id
_entity_poly.type
_entity_poly.pdbx_seq_one_letter_code
_entity_poly.pdbx_strand_id
1 'polypeptide(L)'
;MTSFFICDDDWEKDKEVTLEEMDDNPEMDSWVMKDTVVSELVEDEKQKLLYVFDYMTERCFFIELSEIITGKEIKGAKCTKKSGEAPKQTVDFEEMASTGNSLDLDESFYGDQDFDMEDFDQEGFDMGGDAGGSFDDDKY
;
A
#
# COMPACT_ATOMS: atom_id res chain seq x y z
N MET A 1 2.55 7.74 1.89
CA MET A 1 1.23 7.54 2.51
C MET A 1 1.45 6.79 3.81
N THR A 2 0.75 7.13 4.89
CA THR A 2 0.90 6.45 6.19
C THR A 2 -0.49 6.26 6.81
N SER A 3 -0.70 5.13 7.47
CA SER A 3 -1.97 4.82 8.14
C SER A 3 -1.74 4.09 9.45
N PHE A 4 -2.63 4.33 10.42
CA PHE A 4 -2.80 3.46 11.58
C PHE A 4 -3.91 2.46 11.30
N PHE A 5 -3.77 1.22 11.76
CA PHE A 5 -4.82 0.22 11.74
C PHE A 5 -5.11 -0.22 13.17
N ILE A 6 -6.39 -0.28 13.53
CA ILE A 6 -6.81 -1.09 14.67
C ILE A 6 -6.76 -2.55 14.23
N CYS A 7 -6.13 -3.38 15.06
CA CYS A 7 -5.98 -4.79 14.79
C CYS A 7 -6.68 -5.66 15.83
N ASP A 8 -7.03 -6.88 15.41
CA ASP A 8 -7.44 -7.93 16.32
C ASP A 8 -6.24 -8.59 17.02
N ASP A 9 -6.50 -9.71 17.71
CA ASP A 9 -5.47 -10.44 18.44
C ASP A 9 -4.41 -11.09 17.55
N ASP A 10 -4.73 -11.38 16.29
CA ASP A 10 -3.85 -12.02 15.32
C ASP A 10 -3.14 -11.00 14.39
N TRP A 11 -3.27 -9.69 14.71
CA TRP A 11 -2.75 -8.57 13.91
C TRP A 11 -3.44 -8.40 12.54
N GLU A 12 -4.64 -8.93 12.38
CA GLU A 12 -5.47 -8.64 11.21
C GLU A 12 -5.99 -7.21 11.29
N LYS A 13 -5.95 -6.50 10.15
CA LYS A 13 -6.35 -5.09 10.05
C LYS A 13 -7.87 -5.01 9.97
N ASP A 14 -8.47 -4.22 10.85
CA ASP A 14 -9.93 -4.02 10.89
C ASP A 14 -10.31 -2.60 10.45
N LYS A 15 -9.90 -1.60 11.24
CA LYS A 15 -10.20 -0.17 10.95
C LYS A 15 -8.94 0.58 10.55
N GLU A 16 -9.00 1.33 9.46
CA GLU A 16 -7.92 2.22 9.01
C GLU A 16 -8.15 3.68 9.45
N VAL A 17 -7.08 4.35 9.86
CA VAL A 17 -7.02 5.78 10.15
C VAL A 17 -5.91 6.40 9.28
N THR A 18 -6.30 7.19 8.30
CA THR A 18 -5.42 7.73 7.26
C THR A 18 -4.82 9.08 7.64
N LEU A 19 -3.67 9.41 7.05
CA LEU A 19 -3.02 10.70 7.31
C LEU A 19 -3.83 11.89 6.77
N GLU A 20 -4.44 11.71 5.62
CA GLU A 20 -5.28 12.70 4.92
C GLU A 20 -6.61 12.02 4.57
N GLU A 21 -7.63 12.83 4.31
CA GLU A 21 -8.91 12.34 3.81
C GLU A 21 -8.71 11.69 2.44
N MET A 22 -9.06 10.40 2.34
CA MET A 22 -8.90 9.60 1.12
C MET A 22 -10.25 9.18 0.55
N ASP A 23 -11.34 9.32 1.32
CA ASP A 23 -12.67 8.91 0.89
C ASP A 23 -13.56 10.13 0.62
N ASP A 24 -14.03 10.24 -0.61
CA ASP A 24 -14.99 11.27 -1.03
C ASP A 24 -16.45 10.82 -0.82
N ASN A 25 -16.67 9.60 -0.34
CA ASN A 25 -18.00 9.05 -0.12
C ASN A 25 -18.59 9.52 1.22
N PRO A 26 -19.65 10.35 1.22
CA PRO A 26 -20.26 10.86 2.45
C PRO A 26 -20.99 9.78 3.27
N GLU A 27 -21.18 8.57 2.74
CA GLU A 27 -21.82 7.46 3.45
C GLU A 27 -20.84 6.59 4.25
N MET A 28 -19.53 6.74 4.02
CA MET A 28 -18.50 6.03 4.76
C MET A 28 -17.85 6.92 5.81
N ASP A 29 -17.72 6.37 7.02
CA ASP A 29 -16.99 7.03 8.09
C ASP A 29 -15.49 6.99 7.78
N SER A 30 -14.93 8.13 7.37
CA SER A 30 -13.49 8.31 7.24
C SER A 30 -12.86 8.75 8.56
N TRP A 31 -11.69 8.20 8.86
CA TRP A 31 -10.95 8.47 10.08
C TRP A 31 -9.60 9.10 9.73
N VAL A 32 -9.44 10.38 10.07
CA VAL A 32 -8.22 11.14 9.77
C VAL A 32 -7.39 11.34 11.04
N MET A 33 -6.09 11.02 10.98
CA MET A 33 -5.17 11.07 12.12
C MET A 33 -5.16 12.40 12.88
N LYS A 34 -5.40 13.51 12.18
CA LYS A 34 -5.41 14.86 12.76
C LYS A 34 -6.60 15.08 13.69
N ASP A 35 -7.73 14.45 13.38
CA ASP A 35 -9.01 14.68 14.04
C ASP A 35 -9.38 13.53 14.98
N THR A 36 -8.72 12.38 14.86
CA THR A 36 -8.94 11.20 15.71
C THR A 36 -7.92 11.14 16.86
N VAL A 37 -8.39 11.23 18.09
CA VAL A 37 -7.54 11.01 19.28
C VAL A 37 -7.39 9.52 19.58
N VAL A 38 -6.21 9.12 20.05
CA VAL A 38 -5.88 7.72 20.35
C VAL A 38 -6.87 7.06 21.30
N SER A 39 -7.43 7.81 22.26
CA SER A 39 -8.41 7.30 23.22
C SER A 39 -9.76 6.91 22.60
N GLU A 40 -10.07 7.34 21.38
CA GLU A 40 -11.26 6.88 20.63
C GLU A 40 -11.03 5.55 19.90
N LEU A 41 -9.76 5.16 19.75
CA LEU A 41 -9.36 3.95 19.02
C LEU A 41 -9.06 2.80 19.98
N VAL A 42 -8.40 3.09 21.10
CA VAL A 42 -8.01 2.10 22.11
C VAL A 42 -8.41 2.54 23.51
N GLU A 43 -9.20 1.70 24.16
CA GLU A 43 -9.80 1.91 25.48
C GLU A 43 -9.43 0.80 26.49
N ASP A 44 -9.01 -0.37 25.99
CA ASP A 44 -8.73 -1.57 26.79
C ASP A 44 -7.28 -2.02 26.65
N GLU A 45 -6.73 -2.58 27.73
CA GLU A 45 -5.41 -3.19 27.70
C GLU A 45 -5.33 -4.31 26.67
N LYS A 46 -4.14 -4.45 26.06
CA LYS A 46 -3.78 -5.39 25.00
C LYS A 46 -4.38 -5.13 23.62
N GLN A 47 -5.15 -4.07 23.44
CA GLN A 47 -5.54 -3.65 22.09
C GLN A 47 -4.30 -3.32 21.24
N LYS A 48 -4.36 -3.71 19.98
CA LYS A 48 -3.25 -3.66 19.03
C LYS A 48 -3.50 -2.62 17.95
N LEU A 49 -2.45 -1.89 17.63
CA LEU A 49 -2.39 -0.90 16.57
C LEU A 49 -1.21 -1.21 15.66
N LEU A 50 -1.41 -1.12 14.35
CA LEU A 50 -0.34 -1.21 13.38
C LEU A 50 -0.14 0.14 12.71
N TYR A 51 1.05 0.72 12.82
CA TYR A 51 1.39 1.95 12.10
C TYR A 51 2.21 1.62 10.87
N VAL A 52 1.62 1.73 9.69
CA VAL A 52 2.31 1.54 8.41
C VAL A 52 2.77 2.91 7.92
N PHE A 53 4.09 3.10 7.79
CA PHE A 53 4.65 4.38 7.37
C PHE A 53 5.38 4.33 6.03
N ASP A 54 5.69 3.13 5.54
CA ASP A 54 6.27 2.92 4.21
C ASP A 54 5.64 1.68 3.59
N TYR A 55 4.74 1.89 2.63
CA TYR A 55 4.06 0.82 1.90
C TYR A 55 4.96 0.18 0.83
N MET A 56 5.99 0.88 0.34
CA MET A 56 6.88 0.35 -0.70
C MET A 56 7.77 -0.76 -0.14
N THR A 57 8.19 -0.61 1.11
CA THR A 57 9.07 -1.56 1.80
C THR A 57 8.40 -2.25 2.99
N GLU A 58 7.08 -2.13 3.07
CA GLU A 58 6.22 -2.76 4.08
C GLU A 58 6.63 -2.49 5.53
N ARG A 59 7.21 -1.32 5.79
CA ARG A 59 7.69 -0.98 7.13
C ARG A 59 6.57 -0.47 7.99
N CYS A 60 6.46 -1.11 9.15
CA CYS A 60 5.43 -0.82 10.12
C CYS A 60 5.95 -0.92 11.56
N PHE A 61 5.21 -0.29 12.47
CA PHE A 61 5.36 -0.48 13.91
C PHE A 61 4.17 -1.27 14.44
N PHE A 62 4.48 -2.32 15.18
CA PHE A 62 3.54 -3.07 16.00
C PHE A 62 3.43 -2.38 17.35
N ILE A 63 2.24 -1.92 17.70
CA ILE A 63 1.96 -1.15 18.90
C ILE A 63 0.89 -1.89 19.69
N GLU A 64 1.13 -2.09 20.98
CA GLU A 64 0.17 -2.70 21.90
C GLU A 64 -0.05 -1.75 23.09
N LEU A 65 -1.30 -1.54 23.46
CA LEU A 65 -1.65 -0.78 24.66
C LEU A 65 -1.40 -1.66 25.89
N SER A 66 -0.33 -1.38 26.62
CA SER A 66 0.08 -2.21 27.77
C SER A 66 -0.72 -1.94 29.04
N GLU A 67 -0.94 -0.67 29.39
CA GLU A 67 -1.59 -0.28 30.64
C GLU A 67 -2.19 1.13 30.50
N ILE A 68 -3.34 1.38 31.12
CA ILE A 68 -3.94 2.71 31.26
C ILE A 68 -3.83 3.17 32.72
N ILE A 69 -3.03 4.22 32.97
CA ILE A 69 -2.82 4.76 34.32
C ILE A 69 -3.68 6.01 34.51
N THR A 70 -4.78 5.87 35.27
CA THR A 70 -5.67 6.98 35.60
C THR A 70 -5.15 7.81 36.78
N GLY A 71 -5.59 9.08 36.88
CA GLY A 71 -5.25 9.96 38.00
C GLY A 71 -3.81 10.49 38.03
N LYS A 72 -3.00 10.23 37.00
CA LYS A 72 -1.69 10.84 36.80
C LYS A 72 -1.68 11.65 35.51
N GLU A 73 -1.20 12.88 35.59
CA GLU A 73 -0.96 13.71 34.41
C GLU A 73 0.49 13.53 33.96
N ILE A 74 0.70 12.89 32.81
CA ILE A 74 2.02 12.78 32.19
C ILE A 74 2.15 13.91 31.16
N LYS A 75 3.12 14.80 31.36
CA LYS A 75 3.40 15.87 30.40
C LYS A 75 4.26 15.32 29.26
N GLY A 76 3.60 14.98 28.16
CA GLY A 76 4.23 14.54 26.91
C GLY A 76 4.68 13.07 26.91
N ALA A 77 5.06 12.58 25.73
CA ALA A 77 5.53 11.22 25.56
C ALA A 77 6.93 11.02 26.13
N LYS A 78 7.15 9.89 26.82
CA LYS A 78 8.46 9.52 27.37
C LYS A 78 8.79 8.07 27.02
N CYS A 79 9.96 7.85 26.43
CA CYS A 79 10.52 6.51 26.27
C CYS A 79 11.05 6.02 27.63
N THR A 80 10.43 4.97 28.19
CA THR A 80 10.83 4.36 29.47
C THR A 80 11.79 3.19 29.29
N LYS A 81 11.73 2.50 28.15
CA LYS A 81 12.56 1.36 27.80
C LYS A 81 12.85 1.36 26.31
N LYS A 82 14.10 1.07 25.96
CA LYS A 82 14.56 0.86 24.58
C LYS A 82 15.49 -0.35 24.56
N SER A 83 15.36 -1.18 23.54
CA SER A 83 16.26 -2.31 23.29
C SER A 83 16.51 -2.44 21.80
N GLY A 84 17.68 -2.93 21.42
CA GLY A 84 18.11 -3.04 20.03
C GLY A 84 18.46 -1.70 19.37
N GLU A 85 18.78 -1.80 18.09
CA GLU A 85 19.06 -0.66 17.22
C GLU A 85 17.94 -0.54 16.18
N ALA A 86 17.52 0.70 15.91
CA ALA A 86 16.50 0.95 14.91
C ALA A 86 17.05 0.61 13.51
N PRO A 87 16.27 -0.05 12.64
CA PRO A 87 16.69 -0.31 11.27
C PRO A 87 17.04 0.98 10.54
N LYS A 88 17.96 0.90 9.56
CA LYS A 88 18.29 2.04 8.69
C LYS A 88 17.00 2.62 8.09
N GLN A 89 16.88 3.95 8.09
CA GLN A 89 15.66 4.61 7.61
C GLN A 89 15.59 4.67 6.08
N THR A 90 16.72 4.72 5.40
CA THR A 90 16.79 4.76 3.94
C THR A 90 16.93 3.36 3.38
N VAL A 91 16.10 3.04 2.40
CA VAL A 91 16.29 1.89 1.52
C VAL A 91 17.06 2.40 0.31
N ASP A 92 18.27 1.91 0.13
CA ASP A 92 19.04 2.20 -1.08
C ASP A 92 18.49 1.32 -2.20
N PHE A 93 17.68 1.92 -3.06
CA PHE A 93 17.06 1.20 -4.18
C PHE A 93 18.10 0.67 -5.18
N GLU A 94 19.29 1.28 -5.28
CA GLU A 94 20.39 0.76 -6.10
C GLU A 94 20.99 -0.52 -5.49
N GLU A 95 21.10 -0.57 -4.16
CA GLU A 95 21.55 -1.76 -3.44
C GLU A 95 20.53 -2.90 -3.54
N MET A 96 19.23 -2.59 -3.47
CA MET A 96 18.15 -3.59 -3.62
C MET A 96 18.02 -4.11 -5.07
N ALA A 97 18.24 -3.24 -6.07
CA ALA A 97 18.26 -3.65 -7.48
C ALA A 97 19.48 -4.52 -7.83
N SER A 98 20.59 -4.38 -7.09
CA SER A 98 21.79 -5.20 -7.29
C SER A 98 21.80 -6.50 -6.48
N THR A 99 21.01 -6.62 -5.42
CA THR A 99 20.82 -7.86 -4.64
C THR A 99 19.54 -8.64 -4.99
N GLY A 100 18.56 -8.02 -5.64
CA GLY A 100 17.47 -8.74 -6.28
C GLY A 100 18.08 -9.67 -7.32
N ASN A 101 17.86 -10.98 -7.16
CA ASN A 101 18.12 -11.96 -8.21
C ASN A 101 17.74 -11.33 -9.55
N SER A 102 18.63 -11.42 -10.53
CA SER A 102 18.29 -11.15 -11.92
C SER A 102 17.01 -11.92 -12.24
N LEU A 103 15.87 -11.27 -12.14
CA LEU A 103 14.67 -11.69 -12.80
C LEU A 103 15.06 -11.55 -14.25
N ASP A 104 15.42 -12.67 -14.86
CA ASP A 104 15.67 -12.81 -16.27
C ASP A 104 14.33 -12.50 -16.96
N LEU A 105 14.05 -11.19 -17.08
CA LEU A 105 13.02 -10.63 -17.91
C LEU A 105 13.54 -10.74 -19.34
N ASP A 106 13.73 -11.98 -19.79
CA ASP A 106 13.99 -12.24 -21.19
C ASP A 106 12.70 -11.98 -21.98
N GLU A 107 12.85 -11.82 -23.30
CA GLU A 107 11.72 -11.65 -24.21
C GLU A 107 10.71 -12.82 -24.17
N SER A 108 11.09 -13.97 -23.60
CA SER A 108 10.18 -15.12 -23.41
C SER A 108 9.09 -14.85 -22.37
N PHE A 109 9.31 -13.91 -21.43
CA PHE A 109 8.27 -13.50 -20.46
C PHE A 109 7.16 -12.68 -21.12
N TYR A 110 7.49 -11.92 -22.17
CA TYR A 110 6.53 -11.18 -22.99
C TYR A 110 6.00 -12.01 -24.17
N GLY A 111 5.98 -13.34 -24.06
CA GLY A 111 5.14 -14.20 -24.91
C GLY A 111 5.28 -14.00 -26.42
N ASP A 112 6.45 -13.55 -26.90
CA ASP A 112 6.65 -13.32 -28.32
C ASP A 112 7.48 -14.47 -28.89
N GLN A 113 6.85 -15.62 -29.11
CA GLN A 113 7.41 -16.59 -30.07
C GLN A 113 6.40 -17.22 -31.02
N ASP A 114 5.09 -17.08 -30.85
CA ASP A 114 4.14 -17.48 -31.88
C ASP A 114 2.91 -16.55 -31.86
N PHE A 115 3.05 -15.36 -32.46
CA PHE A 115 1.88 -14.66 -32.98
C PHE A 115 1.33 -15.48 -34.16
N ASP A 116 0.53 -16.49 -33.83
CA ASP A 116 -0.07 -17.37 -34.82
C ASP A 116 -1.19 -16.62 -35.54
N MET A 117 -0.87 -16.10 -36.71
CA MET A 117 -1.80 -15.36 -37.57
C MET A 117 -2.98 -16.25 -38.02
N GLU A 118 -2.91 -17.57 -37.82
CA GLU A 118 -4.01 -18.51 -38.08
C GLU A 118 -5.07 -18.55 -36.97
N ASP A 119 -4.73 -18.15 -35.73
CA ASP A 119 -5.66 -18.01 -34.60
C ASP A 119 -6.30 -16.60 -34.53
N PHE A 120 -5.94 -15.72 -35.48
CA PHE A 120 -6.60 -14.43 -35.68
C PHE A 120 -7.98 -14.65 -36.34
N ASP A 121 -8.98 -14.95 -35.51
CA ASP A 121 -10.37 -15.13 -35.95
C ASP A 121 -10.96 -13.80 -36.45
N GLN A 122 -10.73 -13.51 -37.74
CA GLN A 122 -11.22 -12.32 -38.42
C GLN A 122 -12.77 -12.28 -38.48
N GLU A 123 -13.46 -13.38 -38.17
CA GLU A 123 -14.93 -13.43 -38.09
C GLU A 123 -15.48 -13.00 -36.71
N GLY A 124 -14.64 -12.96 -35.67
CA GLY A 124 -15.01 -12.45 -34.34
C GLY A 124 -15.02 -10.92 -34.25
N PHE A 125 -14.37 -10.24 -35.20
CA PHE A 125 -14.34 -8.79 -35.32
C PHE A 125 -15.41 -8.36 -36.33
N ASP A 126 -16.68 -8.37 -35.92
CA ASP A 126 -17.76 -7.65 -36.62
C ASP A 126 -17.49 -6.14 -36.51
N MET A 127 -16.50 -5.65 -37.26
CA MET A 127 -16.41 -4.25 -37.62
C MET A 127 -17.51 -4.00 -38.66
N GLY A 128 -18.72 -3.90 -38.15
CA GLY A 128 -19.86 -3.44 -38.91
C GLY A 128 -19.57 -2.07 -39.50
N GLY A 129 -19.28 -2.05 -40.80
CA GLY A 129 -19.55 -0.92 -41.68
C GLY A 129 -18.36 0.02 -41.94
N ASP A 130 -17.92 -0.02 -43.19
CA ASP A 130 -17.58 1.16 -44.00
C ASP A 130 -16.39 2.02 -43.55
N ALA A 131 -15.24 1.78 -44.17
CA ALA A 131 -14.41 2.86 -44.73
C ALA A 131 -13.32 2.26 -45.62
N GLY A 132 -13.62 2.11 -46.91
CA GLY A 132 -12.58 2.21 -47.92
C GLY A 132 -11.96 3.60 -47.84
N GLY A 133 -10.72 3.67 -47.37
CA GLY A 133 -9.94 4.91 -47.32
C GLY A 133 -8.47 4.61 -47.47
N SER A 134 -7.96 4.79 -48.69
CA SER A 134 -6.52 4.89 -48.95
C SER A 134 -5.88 5.86 -47.96
N PHE A 135 -4.96 5.35 -47.14
CA PHE A 135 -3.96 6.19 -46.51
C PHE A 135 -2.71 6.14 -47.38
N ASP A 136 -2.60 7.14 -48.25
CA ASP A 136 -1.36 7.56 -48.89
C ASP A 136 -0.35 7.93 -47.80
N ASP A 137 0.80 7.25 -47.81
CA ASP A 137 1.96 7.58 -47.01
C ASP A 137 2.71 8.72 -47.71
N ASP A 138 2.51 9.95 -47.23
CA ASP A 138 3.32 11.08 -47.66
C ASP A 138 3.61 12.02 -46.47
N LYS A 139 4.91 12.06 -46.12
CA LYS A 139 5.65 13.17 -45.49
C LYS A 139 5.66 13.24 -43.95
N TYR A 140 6.80 12.87 -43.34
CA TYR A 140 7.90 13.78 -42.95
C TYR A 140 9.17 13.01 -42.55
#